data_AF-A0A0G1L0S6-F1
#
_entry.id   AF-A0A0G1L0S6-F1
#
_cell.length_a   1.000
_cell.length_b   1.000
_cell.length_c   1.000
_cell.angle_alpha   90.00
_cell.angle_beta   90.00
_cell.angle_gamma   90.00
#
_symmetry.space_group_name_H-M   'P 1'
#
loop_
_entity.id
_entity.type
_entity.pdbx_description
1 polymer ?
#
loop_
_entity_poly.entity_id
_entity_poly.type
_entity_poly.pdbx_seq_one_letter_code
_entity_poly.pdbx_strand_id
1 'polypeptide(L)'
;MMTENFQSYNTIVAMTPEKESGISKKQNLTDSSSQNNGEDGDLDTKNQNGNHSNVHAREICRRGSFERAYVTLKDLGLLDREVAITQKLFKEDILRLYPLSPKDLEILTIMRLFDSKTLLHSIETYVTAKKKVERPLESGSTFLDMLTREGILPEQFWRACLFHDIGKVVIPKFLLNSNYTDENWAQAFIQLSKRKAFSLMKKYSISIPHELLDDPGTLMEHMIRNRIRGARFVPIKTLFSKKQIKLLESKKFSANMSLIDIMQKHEKESEKILDFMGYPVEAKIAGLHHNYQVANLNIKKNICSCSVNDKNLASDIIHLADIQEALRSNRPYLSQRPVLKTLAFMVDDAKRGLVNCFVTYLWIKDDMQKIDSKYLDIVLNHSEDDPEYGHLRDRKIELHTIQEFLTETERNLKLPC
;
A
#
# COMPACT_ATOMS: atom_id res chain seq x y z
N MET A 1 45.84 -29.32 17.42
CA MET A 1 44.56 -29.28 16.68
C MET A 1 43.98 -27.88 16.85
N MET A 2 44.66 -26.90 16.26
CA MET A 2 44.37 -26.26 14.97
C MET A 2 43.04 -25.50 14.97
N THR A 3 43.15 -24.30 15.55
CA THR A 3 42.31 -23.12 15.37
C THR A 3 42.54 -22.54 13.97
N GLU A 4 41.48 -22.39 13.18
CA GLU A 4 41.54 -21.62 11.93
C GLU A 4 40.83 -20.28 12.07
N ASN A 5 41.66 -19.24 11.97
CA ASN A 5 41.31 -17.87 11.66
C ASN A 5 40.68 -17.80 10.26
N PHE A 6 39.62 -17.01 10.08
CA PHE A 6 39.33 -16.44 8.78
C PHE A 6 39.28 -14.91 8.86
N GLN A 7 40.23 -14.33 8.14
CA GLN A 7 40.50 -12.92 7.98
C GLN A 7 39.46 -12.25 7.08
N SER A 8 39.17 -11.01 7.43
CA SER A 8 38.44 -10.02 6.66
C SER A 8 39.19 -9.63 5.39
N TYR A 9 38.47 -9.59 4.26
CA TYR A 9 38.90 -8.90 3.06
C TYR A 9 38.04 -7.64 2.86
N ASN A 10 38.64 -6.50 3.19
CA ASN A 10 38.26 -5.19 2.66
C ASN A 10 38.79 -5.11 1.23
N THR A 11 37.91 -4.87 0.25
CA THR A 11 38.33 -4.42 -1.08
C THR A 11 37.62 -3.11 -1.40
N ILE A 12 38.40 -2.04 -1.26
CA ILE A 12 38.10 -0.68 -1.70
C ILE A 12 38.30 -0.69 -3.22
N VAL A 13 37.22 -0.47 -3.98
CA VAL A 13 37.31 -0.15 -5.41
C VAL A 13 37.14 1.36 -5.55
N ALA A 14 38.23 2.02 -5.93
CA ALA A 14 38.28 3.42 -6.28
C ALA A 14 37.49 3.65 -7.58
N MET A 15 36.49 4.55 -7.54
CA MET A 15 35.84 5.08 -8.73
C MET A 15 36.60 6.32 -9.20
N THR A 16 37.14 6.27 -10.41
CA THR A 16 37.65 7.42 -11.16
C THR A 16 36.48 8.22 -11.75
N PRO A 17 36.52 9.57 -11.75
CA PRO A 17 35.47 10.40 -12.33
C PRO A 17 35.68 10.55 -13.84
N GLU A 18 34.68 10.12 -14.63
CA GLU A 18 34.63 10.44 -16.05
C GLU A 18 34.04 11.82 -16.30
N LYS A 19 34.68 12.49 -17.25
CA LYS A 19 34.51 13.88 -17.65
C LYS A 19 33.10 14.20 -18.17
N GLU A 20 32.57 15.30 -17.65
CA GLU A 20 31.50 16.07 -18.26
C GLU A 20 31.94 16.58 -19.65
N SER A 21 31.12 16.33 -20.66
CA SER A 21 31.14 17.09 -21.91
C SER A 21 29.75 17.66 -22.13
N GLY A 22 29.69 18.99 -22.14
CA GLY A 22 28.46 19.76 -22.26
C GLY A 22 27.85 19.68 -23.65
N ILE A 23 26.53 19.73 -23.71
CA ILE A 23 25.79 20.12 -24.91
C ILE A 23 24.76 21.18 -24.52
N SER A 24 24.92 22.32 -25.20
CA SER A 24 24.12 23.53 -25.11
C SER A 24 22.73 23.36 -25.72
N LYS A 25 21.77 24.03 -25.07
CA LYS A 25 20.37 24.23 -25.50
C LYS A 25 20.30 24.88 -26.89
N LYS A 26 19.43 24.36 -27.76
CA LYS A 26 18.63 25.19 -28.68
C LYS A 26 17.20 24.66 -28.77
N GLN A 27 16.28 25.60 -28.57
CA GLN A 27 14.84 25.49 -28.71
C GLN A 27 14.46 25.09 -30.14
N ASN A 28 13.35 24.36 -30.29
CA ASN A 28 12.34 24.71 -31.29
C ASN A 28 10.97 24.15 -30.90
N LEU A 29 10.00 25.05 -30.95
CA LEU A 29 8.56 24.82 -30.95
C LEU A 29 8.16 23.97 -32.16
N THR A 30 7.20 23.07 -31.98
CA THR A 30 6.13 22.80 -32.96
C THR A 30 5.02 21.99 -32.31
N ASP A 31 3.81 22.50 -32.47
CA ASP A 31 2.54 21.83 -32.23
C ASP A 31 2.45 20.53 -33.02
N SER A 32 1.97 19.46 -32.38
CA SER A 32 1.12 18.47 -33.06
C SER A 32 0.37 17.63 -32.04
N SER A 33 -0.95 17.69 -32.18
CA SER A 33 -1.94 16.81 -31.58
C SER A 33 -1.79 15.38 -32.10
N SER A 34 -1.57 14.41 -31.21
CA SER A 34 -1.75 13.00 -31.53
C SER A 34 -2.13 12.19 -30.28
N GLN A 35 -3.24 11.48 -30.43
CA GLN A 35 -3.78 10.51 -29.48
C GLN A 35 -2.81 9.34 -29.33
N ASN A 36 -2.34 9.08 -28.11
CA ASN A 36 -1.60 7.86 -27.79
C ASN A 36 -2.49 6.88 -27.02
N ASN A 37 -2.97 5.86 -27.74
CA ASN A 37 -3.37 4.59 -27.17
C ASN A 37 -2.10 3.79 -26.90
N GLY A 38 -1.79 3.52 -25.62
CA GLY A 38 -0.70 2.63 -25.24
C GLY A 38 -1.10 1.18 -25.45
N GLU A 39 -0.63 0.58 -26.54
CA GLU A 39 -0.54 -0.87 -26.71
C GLU A 39 0.82 -1.33 -26.16
N ASP A 40 0.79 -2.25 -25.21
CA ASP A 40 1.96 -2.96 -24.69
C ASP A 40 2.56 -3.83 -25.82
N GLY A 41 3.85 -3.66 -26.08
CA GLY A 41 4.60 -4.41 -27.09
C GLY A 41 4.82 -5.86 -26.67
N ASP A 42 4.25 -6.78 -27.47
CA ASP A 42 4.39 -8.23 -27.36
C ASP A 42 5.53 -8.69 -28.30
N LEU A 43 6.46 -9.49 -27.76
CA LEU A 43 7.52 -10.17 -28.50
C LEU A 43 6.96 -11.44 -29.15
N ASP A 44 6.73 -11.39 -30.46
CA ASP A 44 6.22 -12.46 -31.31
C ASP A 44 7.40 -13.33 -31.82
N THR A 45 7.36 -14.65 -31.98
CA THR A 45 6.37 -15.49 -32.69
C THR A 45 6.68 -16.97 -32.38
N LYS A 46 5.87 -17.62 -31.53
CA LYS A 46 5.65 -19.09 -31.45
C LYS A 46 4.70 -19.45 -30.28
N ASN A 47 3.55 -18.79 -30.12
CA ASN A 47 2.61 -19.18 -29.04
C ASN A 47 1.14 -18.71 -29.22
N GLN A 48 0.56 -18.80 -30.42
CA GLN A 48 -0.80 -18.29 -30.70
C GLN A 48 -1.90 -18.96 -29.85
N ASN A 49 -1.81 -20.27 -29.55
CA ASN A 49 -2.75 -20.97 -28.67
C ASN A 49 -2.52 -20.70 -27.16
N GLY A 50 -1.34 -20.21 -26.78
CA GLY A 50 -1.02 -19.74 -25.43
C GLY A 50 -1.68 -18.39 -25.13
N ASN A 51 -1.59 -17.48 -26.09
CA ASN A 51 -2.07 -16.11 -25.92
C ASN A 51 -3.61 -16.03 -25.86
N HIS A 52 -4.33 -16.80 -26.69
CA HIS A 52 -5.80 -16.79 -26.67
C HIS A 52 -6.43 -17.33 -25.36
N SER A 53 -5.86 -18.40 -24.80
CA SER A 53 -6.32 -18.99 -23.53
C SER A 53 -6.17 -18.01 -22.37
N ASN A 54 -5.02 -17.33 -22.31
CA ASN A 54 -4.76 -16.37 -21.25
C ASN A 54 -5.66 -15.14 -21.36
N VAL A 55 -5.89 -14.62 -22.57
CA VAL A 55 -6.84 -13.50 -22.81
C VAL A 55 -8.24 -13.89 -22.37
N HIS A 56 -8.70 -15.10 -22.68
CA HIS A 56 -10.01 -15.59 -22.28
C HIS A 56 -10.14 -15.72 -20.75
N ALA A 57 -9.15 -16.33 -20.09
CA ALA A 57 -9.13 -16.46 -18.63
C ALA A 57 -9.16 -15.10 -17.91
N ARG A 58 -8.39 -14.12 -18.42
CA ARG A 58 -8.40 -12.74 -17.92
C ARG A 58 -9.77 -12.08 -18.06
N GLU A 59 -10.45 -12.31 -19.18
CA GLU A 59 -11.77 -11.74 -19.41
C GLU A 59 -12.83 -12.33 -18.46
N ILE A 60 -12.76 -13.64 -18.17
CA ILE A 60 -13.60 -14.29 -17.15
C ILE A 60 -13.40 -13.60 -15.79
N CYS A 61 -12.15 -13.42 -15.34
CA CYS A 61 -11.84 -12.76 -14.07
C CYS A 61 -12.32 -11.30 -14.02
N ARG A 62 -12.31 -10.56 -15.14
CA ARG A 62 -12.72 -9.14 -15.17
C ARG A 62 -14.24 -8.94 -15.08
N ARG A 63 -15.01 -9.86 -15.66
CA ARG A 63 -16.49 -9.76 -15.76
C ARG A 63 -17.22 -10.24 -14.50
N GLY A 64 -16.66 -11.19 -13.77
CA GLY A 64 -17.33 -11.88 -12.66
C GLY A 64 -17.05 -11.33 -11.27
N SER A 65 -17.69 -11.96 -10.27
CA SER A 65 -17.15 -12.03 -8.90
C SER A 65 -16.04 -13.09 -8.84
N PHE A 66 -15.29 -13.13 -7.74
CA PHE A 66 -14.24 -14.13 -7.54
C PHE A 66 -14.78 -15.56 -7.68
N GLU A 67 -15.89 -15.89 -7.01
CA GLU A 67 -16.46 -17.24 -6.98
C GLU A 67 -16.90 -17.69 -8.37
N ARG A 68 -17.54 -16.78 -9.12
CA ARG A 68 -17.94 -17.06 -10.51
C ARG A 68 -16.72 -17.28 -11.39
N ALA A 69 -15.69 -16.47 -11.26
CA ALA A 69 -14.46 -16.62 -12.03
C ALA A 69 -13.77 -17.95 -11.69
N TYR A 70 -13.66 -18.29 -10.41
CA TYR A 70 -13.08 -19.55 -9.93
C TYR A 70 -13.80 -20.76 -10.52
N VAL A 71 -15.13 -20.84 -10.37
CA VAL A 71 -15.94 -21.95 -10.89
C VAL A 71 -15.84 -22.02 -12.41
N THR A 72 -16.00 -20.90 -13.12
CA THR A 72 -15.98 -20.89 -14.59
C THR A 72 -14.62 -21.32 -15.14
N LEU A 73 -13.50 -20.87 -14.56
CA LEU A 73 -12.17 -21.28 -14.99
C LEU A 73 -11.93 -22.77 -14.77
N LYS A 74 -12.47 -23.32 -13.66
CA LYS A 74 -12.37 -24.74 -13.33
C LYS A 74 -13.19 -25.60 -14.29
N ASP A 75 -14.46 -25.23 -14.53
CA ASP A 75 -15.37 -25.94 -15.44
C ASP A 75 -14.86 -25.97 -16.88
N LEU A 76 -14.15 -24.92 -17.31
CA LEU A 76 -13.53 -24.85 -18.64
C LEU A 76 -12.14 -25.50 -18.70
N GLY A 77 -11.62 -26.08 -17.61
CA GLY A 77 -10.28 -26.66 -17.56
C GLY A 77 -9.15 -25.64 -17.77
N LEU A 78 -9.42 -24.35 -17.56
CA LEU A 78 -8.46 -23.26 -17.76
C LEU A 78 -7.63 -23.00 -16.50
N LEU A 79 -8.18 -23.28 -15.32
CA LEU A 79 -7.54 -22.94 -14.04
C LEU A 79 -6.18 -23.63 -13.88
N ASP A 80 -6.10 -24.94 -14.05
CA ASP A 80 -4.85 -25.71 -13.89
C ASP A 80 -3.76 -25.23 -14.85
N ARG A 81 -4.14 -24.90 -16.07
CA ARG A 81 -3.23 -24.33 -17.07
C ARG A 81 -2.70 -22.97 -16.63
N GLU A 82 -3.57 -22.09 -16.14
CA GLU A 82 -3.18 -20.77 -15.66
C GLU A 82 -2.40 -20.84 -14.33
N VAL A 83 -2.59 -21.88 -13.51
CA VAL A 83 -1.76 -22.17 -12.33
C VAL A 83 -0.34 -22.50 -12.75
N ALA A 84 -0.15 -23.40 -13.70
CA ALA A 84 1.17 -23.73 -14.22
C ALA A 84 1.88 -22.51 -14.83
N ILE A 85 1.13 -21.64 -15.52
CA ILE A 85 1.65 -20.36 -16.04
C ILE A 85 2.05 -19.43 -14.90
N THR A 86 1.22 -19.29 -13.85
CA THR A 86 1.52 -18.46 -12.68
C THR A 86 2.81 -18.92 -11.99
N GLN A 87 2.94 -20.23 -11.75
CA GLN A 87 4.16 -20.82 -11.18
C GLN A 87 5.40 -20.56 -12.02
N LYS A 88 5.28 -20.64 -13.35
CA LYS A 88 6.38 -20.35 -14.26
C LYS A 88 6.77 -18.86 -14.24
N LEU A 89 5.79 -17.96 -14.29
CA LEU A 89 6.02 -16.51 -14.36
C LEU A 89 6.58 -15.96 -13.05
N PHE A 90 6.12 -16.46 -11.91
CA PHE A 90 6.46 -15.96 -10.57
C PHE A 90 7.32 -16.97 -9.80
N LYS A 91 8.12 -17.78 -10.50
CA LYS A 91 8.88 -18.89 -9.89
C LYS A 91 9.74 -18.40 -8.71
N GLU A 92 10.57 -17.39 -8.95
CA GLU A 92 11.49 -16.86 -7.93
C GLU A 92 10.74 -16.21 -6.77
N ASP A 93 9.65 -15.51 -7.07
CA ASP A 93 8.80 -14.89 -6.06
C ASP A 93 8.11 -15.93 -5.17
N ILE A 94 7.58 -17.00 -5.77
CA ILE A 94 6.92 -18.10 -5.06
C ILE A 94 7.91 -18.89 -4.20
N LEU A 95 9.17 -19.05 -4.64
CA LEU A 95 10.21 -19.74 -3.84
C LEU A 95 10.54 -19.01 -2.54
N ARG A 96 10.26 -17.71 -2.42
CA ARG A 96 10.43 -16.93 -1.18
C ARG A 96 9.29 -17.15 -0.18
N LEU A 97 8.18 -17.76 -0.61
CA LEU A 97 6.98 -17.97 0.19
C LEU A 97 7.10 -19.23 1.05
N TYR A 98 6.23 -19.34 2.06
CA TYR A 98 6.04 -20.62 2.74
C TYR A 98 5.45 -21.64 1.73
N PRO A 99 5.60 -22.95 1.96
CA PRO A 99 5.07 -23.97 1.05
C PRO A 99 3.57 -23.78 0.78
N LEU A 100 3.24 -23.43 -0.46
CA LEU A 100 1.87 -23.15 -0.87
C LEU A 100 1.10 -24.43 -1.16
N SER A 101 -0.16 -24.49 -0.71
CA SER A 101 -1.08 -25.55 -1.12
C SER A 101 -1.54 -25.36 -2.57
N PRO A 102 -2.11 -26.39 -3.23
CA PRO A 102 -2.73 -26.23 -4.54
C PRO A 102 -3.78 -25.11 -4.56
N LYS A 103 -4.57 -25.00 -3.48
CA LYS A 103 -5.60 -23.96 -3.35
C LYS A 103 -5.00 -22.57 -3.25
N ASP A 104 -3.88 -22.41 -2.54
CA ASP A 104 -3.18 -21.12 -2.46
C ASP A 104 -2.72 -20.66 -3.86
N LEU A 105 -2.22 -21.59 -4.68
CA LEU A 105 -1.82 -21.31 -6.06
C LEU A 105 -3.00 -20.96 -6.98
N GLU A 106 -4.16 -21.60 -6.82
CA GLU A 106 -5.39 -21.23 -7.54
C GLU A 106 -5.80 -19.78 -7.23
N ILE A 107 -5.73 -19.39 -5.95
CA ILE A 107 -6.06 -18.04 -5.48
C ILE A 107 -5.09 -17.01 -6.06
N LEU A 108 -3.77 -17.23 -5.94
CA LEU A 108 -2.76 -16.34 -6.53
C LEU A 108 -2.92 -16.21 -8.05
N THR A 109 -3.32 -17.29 -8.72
CA THR A 109 -3.58 -17.29 -10.16
C THR A 109 -4.74 -16.37 -10.53
N ILE A 110 -5.83 -16.40 -9.78
CA ILE A 110 -6.96 -15.49 -10.02
C ILE A 110 -6.56 -14.03 -9.76
N MET A 111 -5.80 -13.77 -8.69
CA MET A 111 -5.25 -12.43 -8.43
C MET A 111 -4.41 -11.94 -9.61
N ARG A 112 -3.50 -12.77 -10.15
CA ARG A 112 -2.70 -12.45 -11.34
C ARG A 112 -3.53 -12.15 -12.57
N LEU A 113 -4.53 -13.00 -12.85
CA LEU A 113 -5.39 -12.87 -14.02
C LEU A 113 -6.20 -11.57 -13.97
N PHE A 114 -6.61 -11.16 -12.78
CA PHE A 114 -7.27 -9.88 -12.57
C PHE A 114 -6.30 -8.70 -12.68
N ASP A 115 -5.29 -8.67 -11.82
CA ASP A 115 -4.29 -7.61 -11.71
C ASP A 115 -2.97 -8.13 -11.13
N SER A 116 -1.97 -8.33 -11.99
CA SER A 116 -0.65 -8.83 -11.58
C SER A 116 0.09 -7.90 -10.61
N LYS A 117 -0.21 -6.61 -10.60
CA LYS A 117 0.39 -5.66 -9.64
C LYS A 117 -0.11 -5.94 -8.23
N THR A 118 -1.39 -6.23 -8.06
CA THR A 118 -1.97 -6.64 -6.76
C THR A 118 -1.34 -7.92 -6.23
N LEU A 119 -1.07 -8.91 -7.10
CA LEU A 119 -0.34 -10.12 -6.73
C LEU A 119 1.08 -9.78 -6.23
N LEU A 120 1.85 -9.02 -7.01
CA LEU A 120 3.23 -8.65 -6.64
C LEU A 120 3.28 -7.88 -5.32
N HIS A 121 2.38 -6.91 -5.16
CA HIS A 121 2.20 -6.16 -3.91
C HIS A 121 1.96 -7.09 -2.71
N SER A 122 1.10 -8.10 -2.88
CA SER A 122 0.78 -9.04 -1.81
C SER A 122 1.97 -9.94 -1.44
N ILE A 123 2.77 -10.34 -2.43
CA ILE A 123 4.01 -11.09 -2.21
C ILE A 123 5.04 -10.25 -1.44
N GLU A 124 5.24 -8.98 -1.83
CA GLU A 124 6.21 -8.12 -1.16
C GLU A 124 5.75 -7.70 0.25
N THR A 125 4.45 -7.53 0.45
CA THR A 125 3.83 -7.36 1.77
C THR A 125 4.10 -8.58 2.64
N TYR A 126 3.88 -9.79 2.13
CA TYR A 126 4.22 -11.03 2.82
C TYR A 126 5.70 -11.10 3.19
N VAL A 127 6.61 -10.79 2.26
CA VAL A 127 8.05 -10.84 2.53
C VAL A 127 8.44 -9.82 3.61
N THR A 128 7.86 -8.63 3.56
CA THR A 128 8.07 -7.57 4.56
C THR A 128 7.60 -8.02 5.94
N ALA A 129 6.38 -8.55 6.03
CA ALA A 129 5.82 -9.09 7.26
C ALA A 129 6.68 -10.23 7.80
N LYS A 130 7.05 -11.20 6.95
CA LYS A 130 7.87 -12.35 7.33
C LYS A 130 9.18 -11.95 7.97
N LYS A 131 9.95 -11.07 7.30
CA LYS A 131 11.21 -10.55 7.84
C LYS A 131 11.03 -9.86 9.19
N LYS A 132 9.90 -9.20 9.40
CA LYS A 132 9.64 -8.47 10.63
C LYS A 132 9.25 -9.40 11.77
N VAL A 133 8.35 -10.35 11.52
CA VAL A 133 7.79 -11.16 12.62
C VAL A 133 8.70 -12.28 13.09
N GLU A 134 9.65 -12.72 12.26
CA GLU A 134 10.67 -13.72 12.64
C GLU A 134 11.85 -13.08 13.39
N ARG A 135 11.97 -11.75 13.38
CA ARG A 135 13.09 -11.05 14.02
C ARG A 135 12.88 -10.93 15.54
N PRO A 136 13.91 -11.24 16.36
CA PRO A 136 13.84 -11.02 17.80
C PRO A 136 13.65 -9.53 18.13
N LEU A 137 12.71 -9.26 19.03
CA LEU A 137 12.55 -7.96 19.68
C LEU A 137 13.56 -7.85 20.84
N GLU A 138 13.69 -6.65 21.42
CA GLU A 138 14.59 -6.42 22.56
C GLU A 138 14.29 -7.32 23.78
N SER A 139 13.03 -7.74 23.93
CA SER A 139 12.62 -8.71 24.96
C SER A 139 13.10 -10.14 24.72
N GLY A 140 13.70 -10.42 23.55
CA GLY A 140 14.09 -11.76 23.10
C GLY A 140 12.97 -12.55 22.42
N SER A 141 11.70 -12.17 22.58
CA SER A 141 10.57 -12.77 21.86
C SER A 141 10.40 -12.19 20.46
N THR A 142 9.70 -12.90 19.59
CA THR A 142 9.33 -12.45 18.24
C THR A 142 7.85 -12.06 18.17
N PHE A 143 7.43 -11.33 17.13
CA PHE A 143 5.99 -11.15 16.88
C PHE A 143 5.31 -12.48 16.55
N LEU A 144 6.02 -13.43 15.94
CA LEU A 144 5.48 -14.76 15.67
C LEU A 144 5.14 -15.51 16.96
N ASP A 145 5.95 -15.36 18.02
CA ASP A 145 5.64 -15.91 19.35
C ASP A 145 4.38 -15.29 19.93
N MET A 146 4.17 -13.98 19.72
CA MET A 146 2.99 -13.26 20.18
C MET A 146 1.73 -13.73 19.43
N LEU A 147 1.80 -13.84 18.11
CA LEU A 147 0.72 -14.40 17.27
C LEU A 147 0.33 -15.82 17.69
N THR A 148 1.33 -16.65 17.99
CA THR A 148 1.09 -18.03 18.44
C THR A 148 0.38 -18.07 19.80
N ARG A 149 0.70 -17.15 20.72
CA ARG A 149 -0.01 -17.00 22.01
C ARG A 149 -1.47 -16.56 21.84
N GLU A 150 -1.78 -15.82 20.78
CA GLU A 150 -3.16 -15.47 20.40
C GLU A 150 -3.90 -16.62 19.69
N GLY A 151 -3.23 -17.75 19.47
CA GLY A 151 -3.81 -18.92 18.81
C GLY A 151 -3.79 -18.84 17.28
N ILE A 152 -3.02 -17.92 16.70
CA ILE A 152 -2.85 -17.79 15.25
C ILE A 152 -1.66 -18.65 14.81
N LEU A 153 -1.92 -19.63 13.95
CA LEU A 153 -0.85 -20.46 13.39
C LEU A 153 -0.05 -19.67 12.35
N PRO A 154 1.29 -19.90 12.24
CA PRO A 154 2.12 -19.22 11.26
C PRO A 154 1.55 -19.30 9.83
N GLU A 155 1.08 -20.47 9.40
CA GLU A 155 0.50 -20.65 8.06
C GLU A 155 -0.74 -19.78 7.83
N GLN A 156 -1.59 -19.61 8.84
CA GLN A 156 -2.78 -18.75 8.75
C GLN A 156 -2.36 -17.29 8.59
N PHE A 157 -1.38 -16.85 9.39
CA PHE A 157 -0.83 -15.51 9.26
C PHE A 157 -0.22 -15.27 7.87
N TRP A 158 0.53 -16.23 7.35
CA TRP A 158 1.15 -16.18 6.03
C TRP A 158 0.14 -16.12 4.88
N ARG A 159 -0.89 -16.96 4.91
CA ARG A 159 -2.01 -16.89 3.96
C ARG A 159 -2.74 -15.55 4.05
N ALA A 160 -3.01 -15.06 5.26
CA ALA A 160 -3.63 -13.77 5.46
C ALA A 160 -2.80 -12.63 4.86
N CYS A 161 -1.47 -12.65 5.01
CA CYS A 161 -0.57 -11.69 4.37
C CYS A 161 -0.65 -11.75 2.83
N LEU A 162 -0.62 -12.96 2.25
CA LEU A 162 -0.66 -13.13 0.79
C LEU A 162 -2.01 -12.75 0.17
N PHE A 163 -3.09 -12.86 0.94
CA PHE A 163 -4.45 -12.69 0.42
C PHE A 163 -5.20 -11.51 1.03
N HIS A 164 -4.53 -10.65 1.81
CA HIS A 164 -5.14 -9.47 2.44
C HIS A 164 -5.94 -8.62 1.44
N ASP A 165 -5.41 -8.54 0.22
CA ASP A 165 -5.87 -7.67 -0.85
C ASP A 165 -6.75 -8.36 -1.89
N ILE A 166 -7.12 -9.63 -1.70
CA ILE A 166 -7.82 -10.38 -2.75
C ILE A 166 -9.19 -9.79 -3.12
N GLY A 167 -9.85 -9.11 -2.19
CA GLY A 167 -11.09 -8.37 -2.44
C GLY A 167 -10.95 -7.28 -3.51
N LYS A 168 -9.73 -6.84 -3.86
CA LYS A 168 -9.52 -5.88 -4.97
C LYS A 168 -10.03 -6.42 -6.31
N VAL A 169 -10.23 -7.73 -6.47
CA VAL A 169 -10.86 -8.33 -7.67
C VAL A 169 -12.27 -7.81 -7.96
N VAL A 170 -12.98 -7.25 -6.98
CA VAL A 170 -14.29 -6.63 -7.21
C VAL A 170 -14.20 -5.18 -7.70
N ILE A 171 -13.05 -4.53 -7.50
CA ILE A 171 -12.84 -3.11 -7.81
C ILE A 171 -12.45 -2.97 -9.28
N PRO A 172 -13.14 -2.15 -10.08
CA PRO A 172 -12.77 -1.95 -11.49
C PRO A 172 -11.29 -1.61 -11.67
N LYS A 173 -10.62 -2.31 -12.59
CA LYS A 173 -9.17 -2.17 -12.82
C LYS A 173 -8.72 -0.74 -13.14
N PHE A 174 -9.58 0.05 -13.80
CA PHE A 174 -9.29 1.45 -14.11
C PHE A 174 -9.21 2.35 -12.86
N LEU A 175 -9.83 1.95 -11.75
CA LEU A 175 -9.69 2.64 -10.46
C LEU A 175 -8.40 2.22 -9.76
N LEU A 176 -8.12 0.91 -9.71
CA LEU A 176 -6.89 0.37 -9.11
C LEU A 176 -5.62 0.93 -9.76
N ASN A 177 -5.67 1.11 -11.08
CA ASN A 177 -4.57 1.63 -11.88
C ASN A 177 -4.78 3.11 -12.29
N SER A 178 -5.60 3.86 -11.55
CA SER A 178 -5.77 5.29 -11.84
C SER A 178 -4.49 6.06 -11.52
N ASN A 179 -4.10 6.98 -12.40
CA ASN A 179 -2.90 7.81 -12.23
C ASN A 179 -3.25 9.24 -11.76
N TYR A 180 -4.44 9.45 -11.20
CA TYR A 180 -4.84 10.77 -10.72
C TYR A 180 -4.05 11.15 -9.47
N THR A 181 -3.37 12.29 -9.53
CA THR A 181 -2.56 12.83 -8.43
C THR A 181 -3.42 13.61 -7.43
N ASP A 182 -2.86 13.97 -6.28
CA ASP A 182 -3.56 14.78 -5.28
C ASP A 182 -3.96 16.16 -5.87
N GLU A 183 -3.19 16.71 -6.82
CA GLU A 183 -3.55 17.93 -7.59
C GLU A 183 -4.80 17.73 -8.44
N ASN A 184 -4.94 16.59 -9.15
CA ASN A 184 -6.14 16.32 -9.92
C ASN A 184 -7.38 16.25 -9.02
N TRP A 185 -7.24 15.64 -7.84
CA TRP A 185 -8.32 15.58 -6.86
C TRP A 185 -8.68 16.95 -6.28
N ALA A 186 -7.69 17.80 -6.01
CA ALA A 186 -7.92 19.18 -5.57
C ALA A 186 -8.65 20.00 -6.65
N GLN A 187 -8.21 19.92 -7.90
CA GLN A 187 -8.89 20.57 -9.03
C GLN A 187 -10.35 20.11 -9.17
N ALA A 188 -10.60 18.80 -9.03
CA ALA A 188 -11.96 18.26 -9.07
C ALA A 188 -12.83 18.75 -7.91
N PHE A 189 -12.25 18.97 -6.72
CA PHE A 189 -12.96 19.58 -5.60
C PHE A 189 -13.32 21.04 -5.87
N ILE A 190 -12.38 21.82 -6.42
CA ILE A 190 -12.58 23.24 -6.76
C ILE A 190 -13.71 23.42 -7.78
N GLN A 191 -13.87 22.49 -8.71
CA GLN A 191 -14.93 22.52 -9.72
C GLN A 191 -16.34 22.21 -9.16
N LEU A 192 -16.45 21.81 -7.89
CA LEU A 192 -17.76 21.61 -7.26
C LEU A 192 -18.43 22.95 -6.97
N SER A 193 -19.77 22.96 -7.01
CA SER A 193 -20.50 24.12 -6.50
C SER A 193 -20.22 24.32 -5.01
N LYS A 194 -20.13 25.57 -4.55
CA LYS A 194 -19.88 25.91 -3.13
C LYS A 194 -20.76 25.10 -2.16
N ARG A 195 -22.05 24.96 -2.46
CA ARG A 195 -22.98 24.14 -1.66
C ARG A 195 -22.55 22.68 -1.53
N LYS A 196 -22.07 22.06 -2.61
CA LYS A 196 -21.56 20.68 -2.58
C LYS A 196 -20.25 20.59 -1.82
N ALA A 197 -19.32 21.52 -2.06
CA ALA A 197 -18.05 21.59 -1.34
C ALA A 197 -18.28 21.68 0.17
N PHE A 198 -19.14 22.59 0.63
CA PHE A 198 -19.51 22.70 2.05
C PHE A 198 -20.15 21.43 2.62
N SER A 199 -21.05 20.80 1.87
CA SER A 199 -21.67 19.54 2.30
C SER A 199 -20.63 18.43 2.49
N LEU A 200 -19.62 18.35 1.61
CA LEU A 200 -18.55 17.36 1.73
C LEU A 200 -17.62 17.72 2.89
N MET A 201 -17.22 18.98 3.03
CA MET A 201 -16.39 19.43 4.14
C MET A 201 -17.02 19.10 5.49
N LYS A 202 -18.32 19.36 5.65
CA LYS A 202 -19.06 18.99 6.86
C LYS A 202 -19.14 17.48 7.06
N LYS A 203 -19.44 16.71 6.00
CA LYS A 203 -19.60 15.24 6.08
C LYS A 203 -18.29 14.54 6.50
N TYR A 204 -17.16 15.00 5.99
CA TYR A 204 -15.85 14.38 6.19
C TYR A 204 -14.97 15.15 7.20
N SER A 205 -15.55 16.11 7.93
CA SER A 205 -14.86 16.95 8.93
C SER A 205 -13.58 17.61 8.41
N ILE A 206 -13.64 18.16 7.20
CA ILE A 206 -12.50 18.80 6.55
C ILE A 206 -12.48 20.28 6.95
N SER A 207 -11.38 20.71 7.56
CA SER A 207 -11.16 22.10 7.94
C SER A 207 -10.43 22.84 6.81
N ILE A 208 -11.17 23.57 5.99
CA ILE A 208 -10.64 24.50 5.00
C ILE A 208 -11.26 25.87 5.30
N PRO A 209 -10.46 26.95 5.46
CA PRO A 209 -11.00 28.29 5.65
C PRO A 209 -11.90 28.70 4.49
N HIS A 210 -13.04 29.31 4.81
CA HIS A 210 -14.07 29.66 3.83
C HIS A 210 -13.54 30.63 2.76
N GLU A 211 -12.66 31.57 3.14
CA GLU A 211 -12.05 32.52 2.21
C GLU A 211 -11.20 31.84 1.11
N LEU A 212 -10.66 30.64 1.36
CA LEU A 212 -9.85 29.95 0.35
C LEU A 212 -10.71 29.36 -0.77
N LEU A 213 -12.01 29.17 -0.56
CA LEU A 213 -12.89 28.61 -1.60
C LEU A 213 -13.10 29.55 -2.79
N ASP A 214 -12.71 30.82 -2.65
CA ASP A 214 -12.77 31.83 -3.71
C ASP A 214 -11.45 31.97 -4.47
N ASP A 215 -10.37 31.32 -4.02
CA ASP A 215 -9.07 31.30 -4.66
C ASP A 215 -8.60 29.85 -4.93
N PRO A 216 -8.83 29.33 -6.14
CA PRO A 216 -8.41 27.99 -6.56
C PRO A 216 -6.93 27.68 -6.33
N GLY A 217 -6.04 28.65 -6.55
CA GLY A 217 -4.59 28.44 -6.43
C GLY A 217 -4.21 28.24 -4.98
N THR A 218 -4.61 29.19 -4.12
CA THR A 218 -4.35 29.12 -2.68
C THR A 218 -5.04 27.93 -2.01
N LEU A 219 -6.25 27.56 -2.45
CA LEU A 219 -6.93 26.36 -1.95
C LEU A 219 -6.18 25.07 -2.27
N MET A 220 -5.70 24.92 -3.50
CA MET A 220 -4.93 23.75 -3.91
C MET A 220 -3.64 23.63 -3.08
N GLU A 221 -2.90 24.72 -2.94
CA GLU A 221 -1.70 24.77 -2.08
C GLU A 221 -2.03 24.42 -0.62
N HIS A 222 -3.12 24.97 -0.09
CA HIS A 222 -3.57 24.67 1.27
C HIS A 222 -3.90 23.18 1.44
N MET A 223 -4.62 22.58 0.48
CA MET A 223 -4.93 21.15 0.52
C MET A 223 -3.67 20.28 0.50
N ILE A 224 -2.70 20.60 -0.37
CA ILE A 224 -1.44 19.87 -0.49
C ILE A 224 -0.62 20.00 0.80
N ARG A 225 -0.41 21.24 1.26
CA ARG A 225 0.38 21.55 2.46
C ARG A 225 -0.19 20.91 3.72
N ASN A 226 -1.52 20.88 3.86
CA ASN A 226 -2.20 20.27 5.00
C ASN A 226 -2.58 18.80 4.78
N ARG A 227 -2.07 18.17 3.71
CA ARG A 227 -2.31 16.74 3.38
C ARG A 227 -3.80 16.37 3.30
N ILE A 228 -4.64 17.30 2.84
CA ILE A 228 -6.07 17.10 2.62
C ILE A 228 -6.27 16.39 1.27
N ARG A 229 -6.34 15.06 1.32
CA ARG A 229 -6.43 14.22 0.10
C ARG A 229 -7.85 14.17 -0.44
N GLY A 230 -8.10 14.81 -1.59
CA GLY A 230 -9.41 14.85 -2.24
C GLY A 230 -9.98 13.47 -2.58
N ALA A 231 -9.14 12.47 -2.86
CA ALA A 231 -9.53 11.07 -3.07
C ALA A 231 -10.39 10.48 -1.94
N ARG A 232 -10.35 11.06 -0.73
CA ARG A 232 -11.15 10.62 0.43
C ARG A 232 -12.61 11.07 0.40
N PHE A 233 -12.93 12.15 -0.30
CA PHE A 233 -14.25 12.79 -0.18
C PHE A 233 -14.83 13.32 -1.49
N VAL A 234 -13.99 13.57 -2.50
CA VAL A 234 -14.45 14.03 -3.81
C VAL A 234 -15.13 12.85 -4.54
N PRO A 235 -16.36 13.02 -5.04
CA PRO A 235 -17.07 11.97 -5.78
C PRO A 235 -16.31 11.51 -7.02
N ILE A 236 -16.18 10.21 -7.23
CA ILE A 236 -15.42 9.63 -8.35
C ILE A 236 -15.89 10.15 -9.73
N LYS A 237 -17.18 10.48 -9.88
CA LYS A 237 -17.74 11.02 -11.13
C LYS A 237 -17.18 12.36 -11.59
N THR A 238 -16.44 13.07 -10.75
CA THR A 238 -15.82 14.36 -11.12
C THR A 238 -14.60 14.17 -12.02
N LEU A 239 -13.89 13.04 -11.90
CA LEU A 239 -12.65 12.79 -12.64
C LEU A 239 -12.81 11.77 -13.76
N PHE A 240 -13.74 10.82 -13.62
CA PHE A 240 -13.82 9.68 -14.53
C PHE A 240 -14.91 9.86 -15.61
N SER A 241 -14.66 9.29 -16.79
CA SER A 241 -15.57 9.39 -17.94
C SER A 241 -16.92 8.72 -17.71
N LYS A 242 -17.95 9.14 -18.46
CA LYS A 242 -19.29 8.50 -18.41
C LYS A 242 -19.24 6.97 -18.65
N LYS A 243 -18.34 6.49 -19.51
CA LYS A 243 -18.16 5.05 -19.78
C LYS A 243 -17.62 4.31 -18.55
N GLN A 244 -16.61 4.89 -17.89
CA GLN A 244 -16.05 4.34 -16.64
C GLN A 244 -17.07 4.35 -15.51
N ILE A 245 -17.85 5.42 -15.38
CA ILE A 245 -18.92 5.51 -14.37
C ILE A 245 -20.01 4.45 -14.60
N LYS A 246 -20.44 4.23 -15.85
CA LYS A 246 -21.39 3.14 -16.16
C LYS A 246 -20.83 1.76 -15.77
N LEU A 247 -19.55 1.50 -16.04
CA LEU A 247 -18.89 0.25 -15.64
C LEU A 247 -18.78 0.10 -14.12
N LEU A 248 -18.55 1.20 -13.41
CA LEU A 248 -18.54 1.22 -11.95
C LEU A 248 -19.93 0.90 -11.37
N GLU A 249 -20.98 1.51 -11.91
CA GLU A 249 -22.37 1.30 -11.50
C GLU A 249 -22.85 -0.13 -11.81
N SER A 250 -22.42 -0.74 -12.91
CA SER A 250 -22.71 -2.15 -13.19
C SER A 250 -22.09 -3.10 -12.15
N LYS A 251 -21.06 -2.66 -11.43
CA LYS A 251 -20.47 -3.37 -10.28
C LYS A 251 -21.06 -2.93 -8.93
N LYS A 252 -22.22 -2.28 -8.92
CA LYS A 252 -22.95 -1.84 -7.71
C LYS A 252 -22.17 -0.85 -6.83
N PHE A 253 -21.36 0.00 -7.45
CA PHE A 253 -20.75 1.15 -6.80
C PHE A 253 -21.46 2.44 -7.23
N SER A 254 -21.68 3.35 -6.29
CA SER A 254 -22.32 4.63 -6.59
C SER A 254 -21.29 5.62 -7.12
N ALA A 255 -21.64 6.33 -8.19
CA ALA A 255 -20.82 7.41 -8.77
C ALA A 255 -20.59 8.60 -7.80
N ASN A 256 -21.34 8.65 -6.69
CA ASN A 256 -21.19 9.66 -5.65
C ASN A 256 -20.20 9.27 -4.54
N MET A 257 -19.70 8.03 -4.54
CA MET A 257 -18.66 7.59 -3.60
C MET A 257 -17.32 8.22 -3.95
N SER A 258 -16.45 8.41 -2.95
CA SER A 258 -15.05 8.76 -3.18
C SER A 258 -14.24 7.55 -3.63
N LEU A 259 -13.00 7.77 -4.10
CA LEU A 259 -12.09 6.66 -4.42
C LEU A 259 -11.84 5.80 -3.17
N ILE A 260 -11.57 6.42 -2.02
CA ILE A 260 -11.33 5.68 -0.78
C ILE A 260 -12.57 4.92 -0.33
N ASP A 261 -13.77 5.50 -0.40
CA ASP A 261 -15.01 4.79 -0.05
C ASP A 261 -15.21 3.52 -0.90
N ILE A 262 -14.80 3.56 -2.17
CA ILE A 262 -14.84 2.40 -3.08
C ILE A 262 -13.76 1.39 -2.68
N MET A 263 -12.53 1.86 -2.44
CA MET A 263 -11.41 1.01 -2.04
C MET A 263 -11.71 0.26 -0.75
N GLN A 264 -12.32 0.89 0.25
CA GLN A 264 -12.67 0.26 1.53
C GLN A 264 -13.52 -1.00 1.41
N LYS A 265 -14.24 -1.20 0.29
CA LYS A 265 -15.00 -2.44 0.09
C LYS A 265 -14.12 -3.68 -0.05
N HIS A 266 -12.84 -3.55 -0.42
CA HIS A 266 -12.00 -4.72 -0.63
C HIS A 266 -11.81 -5.55 0.64
N GLU A 267 -11.71 -4.95 1.84
CA GLU A 267 -11.56 -5.72 3.08
C GLU A 267 -12.71 -6.73 3.26
N LYS A 268 -13.95 -6.25 3.15
CA LYS A 268 -15.14 -7.09 3.29
C LYS A 268 -15.23 -8.17 2.21
N GLU A 269 -14.75 -7.87 1.00
CA GLU A 269 -14.74 -8.87 -0.07
C GLU A 269 -13.56 -9.85 0.08
N SER A 270 -12.41 -9.44 0.62
CA SER A 270 -11.31 -10.33 0.99
C SER A 270 -11.78 -11.35 2.02
N GLU A 271 -12.48 -10.90 3.06
CA GLU A 271 -13.06 -11.77 4.09
C GLU A 271 -13.99 -12.82 3.46
N LYS A 272 -14.97 -12.40 2.64
CA LYS A 272 -15.91 -13.32 1.98
C LYS A 272 -15.22 -14.33 1.08
N ILE A 273 -14.24 -13.86 0.28
CA ILE A 273 -13.52 -14.72 -0.67
C ILE A 273 -12.74 -15.79 0.08
N LEU A 274 -12.04 -15.42 1.15
CA LEU A 274 -11.26 -16.37 1.94
C LEU A 274 -12.15 -17.34 2.72
N ASP A 275 -13.29 -16.89 3.22
CA ASP A 275 -14.28 -17.77 3.87
C ASP A 275 -14.87 -18.78 2.86
N PHE A 276 -15.23 -18.33 1.65
CA PHE A 276 -15.62 -19.22 0.54
C PHE A 276 -14.50 -20.22 0.20
N MET A 277 -13.24 -19.79 0.28
CA MET A 277 -12.07 -20.64 0.11
C MET A 277 -11.71 -21.42 1.38
N GLY A 278 -12.58 -21.53 2.38
CA GLY A 278 -12.37 -22.39 3.56
C GLY A 278 -11.22 -21.94 4.44
N TYR A 279 -10.89 -20.65 4.43
CA TYR A 279 -9.85 -20.02 5.25
C TYR A 279 -10.46 -18.99 6.21
N PRO A 280 -11.31 -19.42 7.18
CA PRO A 280 -12.11 -18.50 8.00
C PRO A 280 -11.29 -17.68 9.00
N VAL A 281 -10.11 -18.15 9.41
CA VAL A 281 -9.22 -17.39 10.31
C VAL A 281 -8.54 -16.29 9.50
N GLU A 282 -7.99 -16.66 8.35
CA GLU A 282 -7.35 -15.75 7.40
C GLU A 282 -8.33 -14.70 6.88
N ALA A 283 -9.58 -15.09 6.63
CA ALA A 283 -10.67 -14.20 6.24
C ALA A 283 -10.87 -13.06 7.24
N LYS A 284 -10.93 -13.37 8.54
CA LYS A 284 -11.09 -12.36 9.59
C LYS A 284 -9.90 -11.42 9.67
N ILE A 285 -8.68 -11.96 9.54
CA ILE A 285 -7.45 -11.15 9.55
C ILE A 285 -7.43 -10.21 8.35
N ALA A 286 -7.60 -10.74 7.13
CA ALA A 286 -7.63 -9.98 5.88
C ALA A 286 -8.80 -8.98 5.84
N GLY A 287 -9.94 -9.28 6.46
CA GLY A 287 -11.09 -8.39 6.55
C GLY A 287 -10.91 -7.18 7.47
N LEU A 288 -9.81 -7.13 8.22
CA LEU A 288 -9.55 -6.10 9.24
C LEU A 288 -8.17 -5.43 9.08
N HIS A 289 -7.42 -5.71 8.02
CA HIS A 289 -6.02 -5.27 7.89
C HIS A 289 -5.83 -3.77 7.65
N HIS A 290 -6.88 -2.99 7.37
CA HIS A 290 -6.86 -1.52 7.43
C HIS A 290 -7.77 -0.95 8.52
N ASN A 291 -8.57 -1.82 9.15
CA ASN A 291 -9.42 -1.52 10.28
C ASN A 291 -10.38 -0.33 10.03
N TYR A 292 -10.85 -0.14 8.79
CA TYR A 292 -11.67 1.03 8.42
C TYR A 292 -12.97 1.13 9.24
N GLN A 293 -13.49 0.00 9.73
CA GLN A 293 -14.69 -0.03 10.56
C GLN A 293 -14.46 0.61 11.94
N VAL A 294 -13.33 0.30 12.58
CA VAL A 294 -12.97 0.82 13.91
C VAL A 294 -12.44 2.24 13.82
N ALA A 295 -11.68 2.55 12.75
CA ALA A 295 -11.19 3.89 12.42
C ALA A 295 -12.27 4.98 12.52
N ASN A 296 -13.42 4.74 11.87
CA ASN A 296 -14.51 5.70 11.80
C ASN A 296 -15.16 5.97 13.17
N LEU A 297 -15.03 5.04 14.12
CA LEU A 297 -15.49 5.18 15.49
C LEU A 297 -14.43 5.87 16.38
N ASN A 298 -13.15 5.53 16.19
CA ASN A 298 -12.04 6.05 16.99
C ASN A 298 -11.61 7.46 16.62
N ILE A 299 -11.69 7.85 15.34
CA ILE A 299 -11.47 9.24 14.88
C ILE A 299 -12.41 10.22 15.60
N LYS A 300 -13.61 9.76 15.99
CA LYS A 300 -14.57 10.59 16.75
C LYS A 300 -14.22 10.70 18.23
N LYS A 301 -13.38 9.81 18.76
CA LYS A 301 -13.05 9.70 20.19
C LYS A 301 -11.59 10.02 20.51
N ASN A 302 -10.71 10.16 19.52
CA ASN A 302 -9.26 10.32 19.68
C ASN A 302 -8.63 9.27 20.62
N ILE A 303 -9.03 8.00 20.50
CA ILE A 303 -8.52 6.92 21.35
C ILE A 303 -7.43 6.16 20.57
N CYS A 304 -6.17 6.26 21.01
CA CYS A 304 -5.08 5.35 20.67
C CYS A 304 -4.99 4.28 21.76
N SER A 305 -4.93 3.00 21.35
CA SER A 305 -4.75 1.87 22.26
C SER A 305 -3.26 1.52 22.35
N CYS A 306 -2.72 1.55 23.57
CA CYS A 306 -1.37 1.07 23.87
C CYS A 306 -1.38 -0.33 24.52
N SER A 307 -2.48 -1.08 24.38
CA SER A 307 -2.61 -2.41 24.99
C SER A 307 -1.64 -3.40 24.38
N VAL A 308 -0.93 -4.13 25.25
CA VAL A 308 -0.06 -5.26 24.90
C VAL A 308 -0.88 -6.51 24.53
N ASN A 309 -2.13 -6.59 25.00
CA ASN A 309 -3.06 -7.71 24.74
C ASN A 309 -4.09 -7.31 23.68
N ASP A 310 -3.63 -6.92 22.49
CA ASP A 310 -4.54 -6.66 21.37
C ASP A 310 -5.02 -7.97 20.76
N LYS A 311 -6.27 -8.03 20.31
CA LYS A 311 -6.82 -9.20 19.60
C LYS A 311 -6.64 -9.10 18.08
N ASN A 312 -6.06 -8.01 17.59
CA ASN A 312 -5.89 -7.73 16.17
C ASN A 312 -4.41 -7.70 15.73
N LEU A 313 -3.50 -8.28 16.50
CA LEU A 313 -2.06 -8.22 16.24
C LEU A 313 -1.70 -8.63 14.81
N ALA A 314 -2.30 -9.70 14.30
CA ALA A 314 -2.09 -10.14 12.92
C ALA A 314 -2.47 -9.08 11.88
N SER A 315 -3.64 -8.46 12.04
CA SER A 315 -4.13 -7.41 11.16
C SER A 315 -3.26 -6.16 11.24
N ASP A 316 -2.83 -5.77 12.44
CA ASP A 316 -1.92 -4.64 12.67
C ASP A 316 -0.56 -4.83 11.99
N ILE A 317 0.02 -6.03 12.10
CA ILE A 317 1.29 -6.37 11.44
C ILE A 317 1.13 -6.34 9.92
N ILE A 318 0.03 -6.86 9.38
CA ILE A 318 -0.25 -6.81 7.94
C ILE A 318 -0.43 -5.37 7.48
N HIS A 319 -1.15 -4.53 8.23
CA HIS A 319 -1.31 -3.10 7.91
C HIS A 319 0.04 -2.39 7.80
N LEU A 320 0.92 -2.60 8.78
CA LEU A 320 2.23 -1.97 8.80
C LEU A 320 3.11 -2.47 7.65
N ALA A 321 3.07 -3.78 7.34
CA ALA A 321 3.76 -4.34 6.20
C ALA A 321 3.25 -3.77 4.87
N ASP A 322 1.93 -3.67 4.71
CA ASP A 322 1.25 -3.14 3.53
C ASP A 322 1.63 -1.67 3.29
N ILE A 323 1.56 -0.83 4.33
CA ILE A 323 1.98 0.59 4.24
C ILE A 323 3.45 0.71 3.91
N GLN A 324 4.29 -0.10 4.55
CA GLN A 324 5.72 -0.05 4.32
C GLN A 324 6.06 -0.39 2.86
N GLU A 325 5.47 -1.46 2.33
CA GLU A 325 5.56 -1.80 0.91
C GLU A 325 5.05 -0.62 0.08
N ALA A 326 3.84 -0.16 0.36
CA ALA A 326 3.13 0.77 -0.51
C ALA A 326 3.80 2.12 -0.65
N LEU A 327 4.49 2.58 0.39
CA LEU A 327 5.20 3.84 0.38
C LEU A 327 6.65 3.68 -0.10
N ARG A 328 7.23 2.48 -0.05
CA ARG A 328 8.60 2.21 -0.53
C ARG A 328 8.64 1.66 -1.96
N SER A 329 7.54 1.16 -2.49
CA SER A 329 7.45 0.71 -3.88
C SER A 329 7.40 1.91 -4.84
N ASN A 330 8.04 1.76 -6.00
CA ASN A 330 8.00 2.76 -7.06
C ASN A 330 6.66 2.62 -7.81
N ARG A 331 5.65 3.39 -7.39
CA ARG A 331 4.30 3.33 -7.98
C ARG A 331 4.17 4.41 -9.07
N PRO A 332 3.39 4.17 -10.15
CA PRO A 332 3.25 5.15 -11.25
C PRO A 332 2.77 6.54 -10.80
N TYR A 333 2.03 6.60 -9.69
CA TYR A 333 1.47 7.81 -9.11
C TYR A 333 2.20 8.27 -7.83
N LEU A 334 3.24 7.55 -7.39
CA LEU A 334 3.99 7.87 -6.17
C LEU A 334 5.42 7.36 -6.25
N SER A 335 6.39 8.28 -6.25
CA SER A 335 7.80 7.94 -6.10
C SER A 335 8.10 7.31 -4.74
N GLN A 336 9.12 6.45 -4.69
CA GLN A 336 9.59 5.82 -3.46
C GLN A 336 9.83 6.87 -2.37
N ARG A 337 9.22 6.67 -1.20
CA ARG A 337 9.36 7.61 -0.08
C ARG A 337 10.58 7.29 0.77
N PRO A 338 11.24 8.33 1.32
CA PRO A 338 12.31 8.13 2.29
C PRO A 338 11.78 7.44 3.56
N VAL A 339 12.65 6.70 4.23
CA VAL A 339 12.31 5.88 5.40
C VAL A 339 11.58 6.67 6.49
N LEU A 340 12.09 7.86 6.85
CA LEU A 340 11.48 8.71 7.88
C LEU A 340 10.03 9.10 7.53
N LYS A 341 9.72 9.30 6.24
CA LYS A 341 8.36 9.60 5.82
C LYS A 341 7.46 8.40 6.07
N THR A 342 7.88 7.21 5.63
CA THR A 342 7.12 5.99 5.83
C THR A 342 6.83 5.73 7.30
N LEU A 343 7.82 5.89 8.18
CA LEU A 343 7.63 5.73 9.62
C LEU A 343 6.69 6.79 10.20
N ALA A 344 6.79 8.05 9.77
CA ALA A 344 5.85 9.10 10.20
C ALA A 344 4.40 8.81 9.76
N PHE A 345 4.19 8.20 8.58
CA PHE A 345 2.85 7.75 8.17
C PHE A 345 2.30 6.64 9.08
N MET A 346 3.14 5.72 9.53
CA MET A 346 2.72 4.70 10.50
C MET A 346 2.34 5.32 11.86
N VAL A 347 3.07 6.36 12.30
CA VAL A 347 2.70 7.13 13.50
C VAL A 347 1.32 7.79 13.34
N ASP A 348 1.06 8.42 12.19
CA ASP A 348 -0.24 9.05 11.90
C ASP A 348 -1.39 8.03 11.98
N ASP A 349 -1.17 6.82 11.45
CA ASP A 349 -2.16 5.75 11.47
C ASP A 349 -2.39 5.18 12.87
N ALA A 350 -1.33 4.99 13.66
CA ALA A 350 -1.44 4.59 15.07
C ALA A 350 -2.18 5.65 15.91
N LYS A 351 -1.84 6.94 15.75
CA LYS A 351 -2.53 8.06 16.44
C LYS A 351 -4.01 8.15 16.07
N ARG A 352 -4.39 7.70 14.87
CA ARG A 352 -5.79 7.59 14.43
C ARG A 352 -6.52 6.35 14.93
N GLY A 353 -5.82 5.43 15.59
CA GLY A 353 -6.36 4.16 16.02
C GLY A 353 -6.69 3.21 14.87
N LEU A 354 -5.99 3.36 13.72
CA LEU A 354 -6.04 2.40 12.62
C LEU A 354 -5.26 1.13 12.97
N VAL A 355 -4.14 1.33 13.68
CA VAL A 355 -3.23 0.27 14.13
C VAL A 355 -2.97 0.46 15.61
N ASN A 356 -2.73 -0.64 16.33
CA ASN A 356 -2.27 -0.59 17.71
C ASN A 356 -0.95 0.20 17.87
N CYS A 357 -0.90 1.07 18.88
CA CYS A 357 0.23 1.96 19.12
C CYS A 357 1.46 1.20 19.65
N PHE A 358 1.28 0.12 20.43
CA PHE A 358 2.37 -0.74 20.90
C PHE A 358 3.01 -1.54 19.75
N VAL A 359 2.21 -2.13 18.87
CA VAL A 359 2.72 -2.85 17.68
C VAL A 359 3.50 -1.90 16.78
N THR A 360 2.95 -0.72 16.54
CA THR A 360 3.61 0.33 15.75
C THR A 360 4.90 0.81 16.42
N TYR A 361 4.91 1.00 17.73
CA TYR A 361 6.10 1.35 18.51
C TYR A 361 7.23 0.33 18.32
N LEU A 362 6.94 -0.96 18.49
CA LEU A 362 7.92 -2.03 18.30
C LEU A 362 8.45 -2.07 16.86
N TRP A 363 7.55 -1.90 15.88
CA TRP A 363 7.92 -1.86 14.47
C TRP A 363 8.87 -0.71 14.16
N ILE A 364 8.51 0.51 14.57
CA ILE A 364 9.27 1.72 14.32
C ILE A 364 10.61 1.68 15.04
N LYS A 365 10.64 1.25 16.30
CA LYS A 365 11.88 1.16 17.09
C LYS A 365 12.92 0.30 16.39
N ASP A 366 12.51 -0.87 15.89
CA ASP A 366 13.39 -1.76 15.14
C ASP A 366 13.89 -1.17 13.81
N ASP A 367 13.05 -0.40 13.10
CA ASP A 367 13.45 0.23 11.84
C ASP A 367 14.33 1.47 12.04
N MET A 368 14.12 2.23 13.12
CA MET A 368 14.97 3.37 13.48
C MET A 368 16.41 2.97 13.77
N GLN A 369 16.64 1.79 14.36
CA GLN A 369 17.99 1.25 14.62
C GLN A 369 18.80 0.95 13.35
N LYS A 370 18.15 0.87 12.19
CA LYS A 370 18.78 0.55 10.91
C LYS A 370 19.13 1.81 10.10
N ILE A 371 18.70 2.99 10.55
CA ILE A 371 18.99 4.25 9.87
C ILE A 371 20.41 4.68 10.23
N ASP A 372 21.20 5.05 9.22
CA ASP A 372 22.58 5.54 9.42
C ASP A 372 22.61 6.75 10.37
N SER A 373 23.44 6.67 11.40
CA SER A 373 23.59 7.74 12.39
C SER A 373 24.10 9.03 11.78
N LYS A 374 24.94 8.96 10.74
CA LYS A 374 25.41 10.14 10.01
C LYS A 374 24.27 10.85 9.29
N TYR A 375 23.37 10.09 8.68
CA TYR A 375 22.19 10.65 8.04
C TYR A 375 21.28 11.36 9.04
N LEU A 376 21.06 10.75 10.21
CA LEU A 376 20.27 11.38 11.28
C LEU A 376 20.90 12.68 11.78
N ASP A 377 22.22 12.72 11.91
CA ASP A 377 22.96 13.92 12.31
C ASP A 377 22.79 15.08 11.31
N ILE A 378 22.90 14.78 10.01
CA ILE A 378 22.63 15.75 8.93
C ILE A 378 21.20 16.30 9.03
N VAL A 379 20.20 15.41 9.19
CA VAL A 379 18.80 15.81 9.31
C VAL A 379 18.59 16.74 10.52
N LEU A 380 19.25 16.49 11.65
CA LEU A 380 19.09 17.30 12.86
C LEU A 380 19.80 18.66 12.78
N ASN A 381 20.97 18.69 12.15
CA ASN A 381 21.93 19.81 12.22
C ASN A 381 22.12 20.60 10.93
N HIS A 382 21.27 20.39 9.91
CA HIS A 382 21.31 21.16 8.65
C HIS A 382 21.11 22.68 8.88
N SER A 383 21.71 23.49 8.02
CA SER A 383 21.57 24.96 8.00
C SER A 383 20.62 25.43 6.89
N GLU A 384 20.13 26.68 6.99
CA GLU A 384 19.29 27.29 5.94
C GLU A 384 20.02 27.47 4.60
N ASP A 385 21.35 27.50 4.64
CA ASP A 385 22.21 27.59 3.46
C ASP A 385 22.43 26.24 2.75
N ASP A 386 21.91 25.14 3.30
CA ASP A 386 22.04 23.82 2.70
C ASP A 386 21.24 23.75 1.38
N PRO A 387 21.85 23.30 0.26
CA PRO A 387 21.13 23.12 -1.01
C PRO A 387 19.88 22.24 -0.90
N GLU A 388 19.82 21.35 0.09
CA GLU A 388 18.68 20.46 0.36
C GLU A 388 17.81 20.92 1.54
N TYR A 389 17.95 22.16 2.01
CA TYR A 389 17.28 22.69 3.21
C TYR A 389 15.79 22.33 3.29
N GLY A 390 15.03 22.55 2.21
CA GLY A 390 13.60 22.24 2.18
C GLY A 390 13.30 20.77 2.48
N HIS A 391 14.08 19.85 1.90
CA HIS A 391 13.92 18.41 2.12
C HIS A 391 14.35 18.00 3.53
N LEU A 392 15.49 18.50 4.01
CA LEU A 392 16.01 18.20 5.35
C LEU A 392 15.12 18.75 6.46
N ARG A 393 14.52 19.93 6.25
CA ARG A 393 13.50 20.49 7.14
C ARG A 393 12.29 19.56 7.28
N ASP A 394 11.77 19.04 6.18
CA ASP A 394 10.67 18.06 6.20
C ASP A 394 11.08 16.76 6.91
N ARG A 395 12.31 16.28 6.68
CA ARG A 395 12.85 15.09 7.37
C ARG A 395 12.93 15.32 8.88
N LYS A 396 13.32 16.51 9.31
CA LYS A 396 13.44 16.88 10.72
C LYS A 396 12.08 16.88 11.43
N ILE A 397 11.03 17.38 10.77
CA ILE A 397 9.65 17.33 11.29
C ILE A 397 9.19 15.87 11.46
N GLU A 398 9.43 15.03 10.46
CA GLU A 398 9.08 13.61 10.51
C GLU A 398 9.84 12.88 11.61
N LEU A 399 11.15 13.11 11.74
CA LEU A 399 11.98 12.54 12.80
C LEU A 399 11.48 12.95 14.18
N HIS A 400 11.14 14.21 14.38
CA HIS A 400 10.60 14.70 15.64
C HIS A 400 9.27 14.01 15.99
N THR A 401 8.37 13.90 15.01
CA THR A 401 7.08 13.20 15.15
C THR A 401 7.27 11.74 15.61
N ILE A 402 8.27 11.06 15.04
CA ILE A 402 8.63 9.68 15.40
C ILE A 402 9.18 9.62 16.82
N GLN A 403 10.13 10.48 17.18
CA GLN A 403 10.75 10.51 18.50
C GLN A 403 9.74 10.81 19.61
N GLU A 404 8.84 11.77 19.39
CA GLU A 404 7.74 12.08 20.30
C GLU A 404 6.85 10.85 20.51
N PHE A 405 6.43 10.19 19.43
CA PHE A 405 5.59 8.99 19.50
C PHE A 405 6.26 7.85 20.27
N LEU A 406 7.56 7.60 20.00
CA LEU A 406 8.32 6.57 20.73
C LEU A 406 8.41 6.88 22.22
N THR A 407 8.71 8.13 22.56
CA THR A 407 8.82 8.58 23.96
C THR A 407 7.50 8.53 24.70
N GLU A 408 6.42 8.98 24.06
CA GLU A 408 5.06 8.97 24.63
C GLU A 408 4.58 7.54 24.85
N THR A 409 4.75 6.67 23.86
CA THR A 409 4.33 5.27 23.97
C THR A 409 5.14 4.54 25.05
N GLU A 410 6.45 4.75 25.11
CA GLU A 410 7.29 4.15 26.16
C GLU A 410 6.88 4.62 27.57
N ARG A 411 6.54 5.90 27.72
CA ARG A 411 6.00 6.43 28.99
C ARG A 411 4.68 5.73 29.36
N ASN A 412 3.77 5.58 28.40
CA ASN A 412 2.47 4.95 28.62
C ASN A 412 2.61 3.46 28.99
N LEU A 413 3.59 2.74 28.44
CA LEU A 413 3.87 1.34 28.78
C LEU A 413 4.45 1.15 30.18
N LYS A 414 5.09 2.18 30.76
CA LYS A 414 5.66 2.14 32.12
C LYS A 414 4.65 2.50 33.21
N LEU A 415 3.48 3.01 32.85
CA LEU A 415 2.42 3.28 33.81
C LEU A 415 1.78 1.94 34.24
N PRO A 416 1.57 1.69 35.54
CA PRO A 416 0.86 0.51 35.99
C PRO A 416 -0.55 0.53 35.41
N CYS A 417 -0.92 -0.55 34.68
CA CYS A 417 -2.26 -0.76 34.13
C CYS A 417 -3.31 -0.97 35.23
#